data_AF-A0A3P2AJ26-F1
#
_entry.id   AF-A0A3P2AJ26-F1
#
_cell.length_a   1.000
_cell.length_b   1.000
_cell.length_c   1.000
_cell.angle_alpha   90.00
_cell.angle_beta   90.00
_cell.angle_gamma   90.00
#
_symmetry.space_group_name_H-M   'P 1'
#
loop_
_entity.id
_entity.type
_entity.pdbx_description
1 polymer ?
#
loop_
_entity_poly.entity_id
_entity_poly.type
_entity_poly.pdbx_seq_one_letter_code
_entity_poly.pdbx_strand_id
1 'polypeptide(L)'
;MLLDDERYALVVAYGRDAVGKFNEKRMEEGFAIAKQGWQAFPESGAKWNQGYNYAKMVFDHALKTGDMKNAKCWLDRMIQNNDELHLYDFEMEHIKAKYEFEIGNLEEAFELWKNLIKQKGVGYRYFEFDDLKYKEFYKSRK
;
A
#
# COMPACT_ATOMS: atom_id res chain seq x y z
N MET A 1 -6.99 -5.69 -15.94
CA MET A 1 -6.96 -7.11 -16.35
C MET A 1 -6.88 -8.02 -15.12
N LEU A 2 -7.32 -9.28 -15.23
CA LEU A 2 -7.25 -10.28 -14.16
C LEU A 2 -6.34 -11.44 -14.60
N LEU A 3 -5.40 -11.83 -13.73
CA LEU A 3 -4.59 -13.03 -13.95
C LEU A 3 -5.49 -14.27 -14.08
N ASP A 4 -5.05 -15.22 -14.91
CA ASP A 4 -5.58 -16.59 -14.88
C ASP A 4 -5.21 -17.29 -13.55
N ASP A 5 -5.88 -18.41 -13.27
CA ASP A 5 -5.77 -19.11 -12.00
C ASP A 5 -4.35 -19.59 -11.69
N GLU A 6 -3.61 -20.06 -12.70
CA GLU A 6 -2.25 -20.57 -12.53
C GLU A 6 -1.28 -19.45 -12.15
N ARG A 7 -1.31 -18.34 -12.89
CA ARG A 7 -0.46 -17.17 -12.60
C ARG A 7 -0.86 -16.49 -11.30
N TYR A 8 -2.17 -16.44 -11.02
CA TYR A 8 -2.66 -15.92 -9.75
C TYR A 8 -2.16 -16.75 -8.57
N ALA A 9 -2.25 -18.08 -8.65
CA ALA A 9 -1.74 -18.98 -7.63
C ALA A 9 -0.22 -18.80 -7.40
N LEU A 10 0.55 -18.63 -8.48
CA LEU A 10 1.99 -18.37 -8.39
C LEU A 10 2.31 -17.08 -7.63
N VAL A 11 1.68 -15.96 -8.00
CA VAL A 11 1.87 -14.67 -7.32
C VAL A 11 1.44 -14.76 -5.85
N VAL A 12 0.31 -15.42 -5.57
CA VAL A 12 -0.18 -15.62 -4.20
C VAL A 12 0.81 -16.45 -3.36
N ALA A 13 1.44 -17.46 -3.95
CA ALA A 13 2.46 -18.26 -3.25
C ALA A 13 3.65 -17.39 -2.82
N TYR A 14 4.20 -16.57 -3.73
CA TYR A 14 5.27 -15.62 -3.37
C TYR A 14 4.82 -14.65 -2.28
N GLY A 15 3.61 -14.10 -2.37
CA GLY A 15 3.08 -13.19 -1.37
C GLY A 15 2.98 -13.84 0.01
N ARG A 16 2.50 -15.09 0.07
CA ARG A 16 2.41 -15.87 1.30
C ARG A 16 3.78 -16.16 1.90
N ASP A 17 4.74 -16.55 1.08
CA ASP A 17 6.10 -16.85 1.53
C ASP A 17 6.80 -15.59 2.07
N ALA A 18 6.61 -14.45 1.39
CA ALA A 18 7.12 -13.16 1.86
C ALA A 18 6.54 -12.79 3.23
N VAL A 19 5.21 -12.93 3.41
CA VAL A 19 4.54 -12.71 4.70
C VAL A 19 5.07 -13.66 5.77
N GLY A 20 5.33 -14.93 5.44
CA GLY A 20 5.99 -15.88 6.34
C GLY A 20 7.33 -15.33 6.86
N LYS A 21 8.17 -14.80 5.97
CA LYS A 21 9.45 -14.18 6.36
C LYS A 21 9.28 -12.90 7.18
N PHE A 22 8.31 -12.05 6.86
CA PHE A 22 8.02 -10.87 7.68
C PHE A 22 7.59 -11.25 9.11
N ASN A 23 6.77 -12.30 9.25
CA ASN A 23 6.34 -12.81 10.56
C ASN A 23 7.50 -13.42 11.36
N GLU A 24 8.48 -14.04 10.67
CA GLU A 24 9.74 -14.51 11.26
C GLU A 24 10.75 -13.37 11.57
N LYS A 25 10.38 -12.10 11.33
CA LYS A 25 11.25 -10.92 11.42
C LYS A 25 12.44 -10.93 10.45
N ARG A 26 12.36 -11.72 9.37
CA ARG A 26 13.39 -11.83 8.32
C ARG A 26 13.06 -10.90 7.16
N MET A 27 13.18 -9.59 7.41
CA MET A 27 12.67 -8.56 6.50
C MET A 27 13.33 -8.58 5.13
N GLU A 28 14.67 -8.68 5.08
CA GLU A 28 15.42 -8.70 3.81
C GLU A 28 14.97 -9.85 2.89
N GLU A 29 14.83 -11.05 3.47
CA GLU A 29 14.35 -12.22 2.74
C GLU A 29 12.89 -12.06 2.30
N GLY A 30 12.03 -11.53 3.18
CA GLY A 30 10.64 -11.26 2.84
C GLY A 30 10.51 -10.28 1.67
N PHE A 31 11.29 -9.19 1.67
CA PHE A 31 11.28 -8.23 0.56
C PHE A 31 11.88 -8.82 -0.73
N ALA A 32 12.91 -9.67 -0.63
CA ALA A 32 13.46 -10.37 -1.78
C ALA A 32 12.42 -11.28 -2.44
N ILE A 33 11.70 -12.08 -1.66
CA ILE A 33 10.61 -12.96 -2.14
C ILE A 33 9.46 -12.11 -2.70
N ALA A 34 9.08 -11.03 -2.00
CA ALA A 34 8.03 -10.13 -2.47
C ALA A 34 8.36 -9.56 -3.85
N LYS A 35 9.61 -9.16 -4.07
CA LYS A 35 10.10 -8.66 -5.36
C LYS A 35 10.02 -9.74 -6.46
N GLN A 36 10.36 -10.99 -6.14
CA GLN A 36 10.20 -12.10 -7.08
C GLN A 36 8.75 -12.29 -7.50
N GLY A 37 7.80 -12.26 -6.54
CA GLY A 37 6.38 -12.34 -6.88
C GLY A 37 5.87 -11.15 -7.68
N TRP A 38 6.39 -9.94 -7.45
CA TRP A 38 6.08 -8.79 -8.31
C TRP A 38 6.58 -8.98 -9.75
N GLN A 39 7.75 -9.59 -9.92
CA GLN A 39 8.33 -9.90 -11.24
C GLN A 39 7.62 -11.05 -11.95
N ALA A 40 6.85 -11.87 -11.23
CA ALA A 40 6.07 -12.97 -11.81
C ALA A 40 4.78 -12.50 -12.50
N PHE A 41 4.37 -11.24 -12.30
CA PHE A 41 3.26 -10.67 -13.07
C PHE A 41 3.66 -10.50 -14.55
N PRO A 42 2.80 -10.88 -15.51
CA PRO A 42 3.09 -10.65 -16.93
C PRO A 42 3.21 -9.16 -17.24
N GLU A 43 4.23 -8.80 -18.00
CA GLU A 43 4.63 -7.41 -18.34
C GLU A 43 5.01 -6.54 -17.14
N SER A 44 4.07 -6.29 -16.24
CA SER A 44 4.26 -5.53 -15.00
C SER A 44 3.07 -5.72 -14.07
N GLY A 45 3.31 -5.88 -12.77
CA GLY A 45 2.25 -5.87 -11.75
C GLY A 45 1.37 -4.63 -11.77
N ALA A 46 1.85 -3.49 -12.31
CA ALA A 46 1.06 -2.27 -12.44
C ALA A 46 -0.18 -2.42 -13.34
N LYS A 47 -0.20 -3.37 -14.28
CA LYS A 47 -1.30 -3.54 -15.25
C LYS A 47 -2.41 -4.49 -14.79
N TRP A 48 -2.25 -5.10 -13.63
CA TRP A 48 -3.14 -6.14 -13.12
C TRP A 48 -3.84 -5.66 -11.85
N ASN A 49 -5.15 -5.94 -11.73
CA ASN A 49 -5.91 -5.55 -10.55
C ASN A 49 -5.31 -6.16 -9.26
N GLN A 50 -4.80 -7.39 -9.37
CA GLN A 50 -4.15 -8.08 -8.26
C GLN A 50 -2.83 -7.42 -7.83
N GLY A 51 -2.19 -6.65 -8.71
CA GLY A 51 -0.93 -5.96 -8.41
C GLY A 51 -1.07 -4.93 -7.30
N TYR A 52 -2.17 -4.17 -7.27
CA TYR A 52 -2.41 -3.18 -6.22
C TYR A 52 -2.37 -3.81 -4.82
N ASN A 53 -3.17 -4.86 -4.61
CA ASN A 53 -3.26 -5.55 -3.32
C ASN A 53 -1.96 -6.27 -2.95
N TYR A 54 -1.26 -6.82 -3.95
CA TYR A 54 0.06 -7.41 -3.73
C TYR A 54 1.07 -6.37 -3.23
N ALA A 55 1.15 -5.21 -3.91
CA ALA A 55 2.05 -4.13 -3.50
C ALA A 55 1.67 -3.55 -2.14
N LYS A 56 0.38 -3.35 -1.88
CA LYS A 56 -0.16 -2.87 -0.60
C LYS A 56 0.27 -3.74 0.57
N MET A 57 0.15 -5.06 0.43
CA MET A 57 0.57 -6.01 1.47
C MET A 57 2.03 -5.77 1.88
N VAL A 58 2.93 -5.59 0.91
CA VAL A 58 4.35 -5.39 1.18
C VAL A 58 4.63 -3.99 1.73
N PHE A 59 3.94 -2.98 1.22
CA PHE A 59 3.96 -1.61 1.74
C PHE A 59 3.59 -1.58 3.22
N ASP A 60 2.48 -2.21 3.62
CA ASP A 60 2.00 -2.22 5.00
C ASP A 60 3.03 -2.85 5.95
N HIS A 61 3.71 -3.92 5.52
CA HIS A 61 4.80 -4.50 6.31
C HIS A 61 5.99 -3.55 6.44
N ALA A 62 6.44 -2.94 5.34
CA ALA A 62 7.56 -2.00 5.37
C ALA A 62 7.28 -0.78 6.25
N LEU A 63 6.07 -0.23 6.16
CA LEU A 63 5.64 0.92 6.95
C LEU A 63 5.63 0.59 8.45
N LYS A 64 5.05 -0.55 8.84
CA LYS A 64 4.99 -1.01 10.25
C LYS A 64 6.37 -1.27 10.86
N THR A 65 7.34 -1.66 10.05
CA THR A 65 8.71 -1.94 10.53
C THR A 65 9.63 -0.74 10.46
N GLY A 66 9.13 0.42 9.99
CA GLY A 66 9.91 1.64 9.82
C GLY A 66 10.88 1.62 8.63
N ASP A 67 10.75 0.66 7.71
CA ASP A 67 11.59 0.58 6.51
C ASP A 67 11.03 1.50 5.43
N MET A 68 11.28 2.80 5.60
CA MET A 68 10.72 3.84 4.72
C MET A 68 11.23 3.73 3.28
N LYS A 69 12.42 3.15 3.08
CA LYS A 69 12.97 2.90 1.74
C LYS A 69 12.10 1.89 0.99
N ASN A 70 11.82 0.75 1.61
CA ASN A 70 10.94 -0.25 0.99
C ASN A 70 9.50 0.25 0.94
N ALA A 71 9.00 0.96 1.97
CA ALA A 71 7.66 1.53 1.95
C ALA A 71 7.48 2.46 0.74
N LYS A 72 8.40 3.39 0.49
CA LYS A 72 8.33 4.26 -0.69
C LYS A 72 8.36 3.49 -2.00
N CYS A 73 9.24 2.49 -2.11
CA CYS A 73 9.36 1.69 -3.32
C CYS A 73 8.07 0.94 -3.66
N TRP A 74 7.38 0.39 -2.65
CA TRP A 74 6.12 -0.32 -2.86
C TRP A 74 4.93 0.63 -3.03
N LEU A 75 4.94 1.79 -2.36
CA LEU A 75 3.99 2.87 -2.61
C LEU A 75 4.04 3.33 -4.08
N ASP A 76 5.22 3.51 -4.66
CA ASP A 76 5.36 3.91 -6.07
C ASP A 76 4.77 2.89 -7.03
N ARG A 77 4.85 1.60 -6.70
CA ARG A 77 4.18 0.53 -7.47
C ARG A 77 2.66 0.59 -7.35
N MET A 78 2.13 0.93 -6.17
CA MET A 78 0.69 1.12 -5.98
C MET A 78 0.19 2.34 -6.77
N ILE A 79 0.94 3.45 -6.74
CA ILE A 79 0.64 4.66 -7.50
C ILE A 79 0.64 4.32 -8.99
N GLN A 80 1.69 3.69 -9.50
CA GLN A 80 1.76 3.29 -10.92
C GLN A 80 0.61 2.37 -11.32
N ASN A 81 0.22 1.42 -10.46
CA ASN A 81 -0.91 0.55 -10.72
C ASN A 81 -2.24 1.32 -10.77
N ASN A 82 -2.45 2.21 -9.81
CA ASN A 82 -3.68 2.98 -9.73
C ASN A 82 -3.77 4.06 -10.81
N ASP A 83 -2.65 4.64 -11.25
CA ASP A 83 -2.61 5.57 -12.39
C ASP A 83 -2.95 4.85 -13.71
N GLU A 84 -2.70 3.54 -13.82
CA GLU A 84 -3.05 2.73 -14.98
C GLU A 84 -4.51 2.27 -14.95
N LEU A 85 -5.04 1.91 -13.77
CA LEU A 85 -6.32 1.21 -13.64
C LEU A 85 -7.45 2.02 -12.98
N HIS A 86 -7.13 3.05 -12.20
CA HIS A 86 -8.06 3.91 -11.46
C HIS A 86 -9.09 3.16 -10.61
N LEU A 87 -8.68 2.05 -10.00
CA LEU A 87 -9.57 1.18 -9.22
C LEU A 87 -9.63 1.56 -7.72
N TYR A 88 -8.66 2.32 -7.23
CA TYR A 88 -8.43 2.55 -5.79
C TYR A 88 -8.11 4.01 -5.47
N ASP A 89 -8.55 4.99 -6.27
CA ASP A 89 -8.17 6.42 -6.13
C ASP A 89 -8.28 6.97 -4.70
N PHE A 90 -9.42 6.75 -4.04
CA PHE A 90 -9.65 7.22 -2.66
C PHE A 90 -8.78 6.51 -1.62
N GLU A 91 -8.58 5.20 -1.77
CA GLU A 91 -7.66 4.45 -0.90
C GLU A 91 -6.22 4.90 -1.13
N MET A 92 -5.86 5.21 -2.39
CA MET A 92 -4.53 5.65 -2.74
C MET A 92 -4.20 7.02 -2.15
N GLU A 93 -5.15 7.98 -2.15
CA GLU A 93 -5.00 9.24 -1.42
C GLU A 93 -4.77 9.01 0.07
N HIS A 94 -5.54 8.11 0.70
CA HIS A 94 -5.35 7.79 2.11
C HIS A 94 -3.97 7.19 2.40
N ILE A 95 -3.52 6.25 1.56
CA ILE A 95 -2.22 5.58 1.71
C ILE A 95 -1.04 6.56 1.48
N LYS A 96 -1.15 7.49 0.53
CA LYS A 96 -0.18 8.58 0.36
C LYS A 96 -0.07 9.42 1.64
N ALA A 97 -1.20 9.82 2.21
CA ALA A 97 -1.24 10.60 3.43
C ALA A 97 -0.62 9.86 4.63
N LYS A 98 -0.86 8.55 4.76
CA LYS A 98 -0.19 7.72 5.78
C LYS A 98 1.33 7.75 5.63
N TYR A 99 1.83 7.56 4.41
CA TYR A 99 3.27 7.57 4.17
C TYR A 99 3.89 8.92 4.54
N GLU A 100 3.30 10.03 4.08
CA GLU A 100 3.76 11.39 4.41
C GLU A 100 3.77 11.64 5.92
N PHE A 101 2.74 11.15 6.64
CA PHE A 101 2.70 11.23 8.09
C PHE A 101 3.86 10.48 8.76
N GLU A 102 4.14 9.23 8.35
CA GLU A 102 5.19 8.41 8.96
C GLU A 102 6.60 8.96 8.71
N ILE A 103 6.82 9.67 7.61
CA ILE A 103 8.11 10.32 7.34
C ILE A 103 8.22 11.75 7.92
N GLY A 104 7.18 12.21 8.63
CA GLY A 104 7.17 13.51 9.31
C GLY A 104 6.71 14.70 8.46
N ASN A 105 6.23 14.46 7.24
CA ASN A 105 5.64 15.48 6.36
C ASN A 105 4.18 15.75 6.75
N LEU A 106 3.99 16.24 7.98
CA LEU A 106 2.68 16.35 8.62
C LEU A 106 1.71 17.29 7.87
N GLU A 107 2.22 18.36 7.27
CA GLU A 107 1.38 19.31 6.52
C GLU A 107 0.80 18.67 5.26
N GLU A 108 1.64 17.95 4.50
CA GLU A 108 1.22 17.24 3.29
C GLU A 108 0.19 16.14 3.64
N ALA A 109 0.47 15.36 4.69
CA ALA A 109 -0.46 14.35 5.18
C ALA A 109 -1.82 14.95 5.56
N PHE A 110 -1.82 16.11 6.24
CA PHE A 110 -3.04 16.80 6.62
C PHE A 110 -3.83 17.28 5.40
N GLU A 111 -3.19 17.94 4.43
CA GLU A 111 -3.88 18.43 3.24
C GLU A 111 -4.46 17.30 2.39
N LEU A 112 -3.74 16.18 2.24
CA LEU A 112 -4.25 14.97 1.57
C LEU A 112 -5.53 14.45 2.26
N TRP A 113 -5.50 14.24 3.58
CA TRP A 113 -6.69 13.77 4.31
C TRP A 113 -7.84 14.78 4.31
N LYS A 114 -7.54 16.07 4.41
CA LYS A 114 -8.52 17.15 4.35
C LYS A 114 -9.25 17.19 3.00
N ASN A 115 -8.54 16.92 1.91
CA ASN A 115 -9.14 16.82 0.59
C ASN A 115 -9.96 15.53 0.44
N LEU A 116 -9.43 14.40 0.88
CA LEU A 116 -10.11 13.10 0.84
C LEU A 116 -11.46 13.12 1.59
N ILE A 117 -11.51 13.64 2.82
CA ILE A 117 -12.74 13.64 3.64
C ILE A 117 -13.86 14.51 3.03
N LYS A 118 -13.52 15.54 2.25
CA LYS A 118 -14.50 16.39 1.55
C LYS A 118 -15.17 15.67 0.39
N GLN A 119 -14.59 14.57 -0.11
CA GLN A 119 -15.15 13.81 -1.22
C GLN A 119 -16.44 13.12 -0.79
N LYS A 120 -17.47 13.22 -1.64
CA LYS A 120 -18.82 12.74 -1.34
C LYS A 120 -18.80 11.22 -1.07
N GLY A 121 -19.29 10.82 0.09
CA GLY A 121 -19.42 9.41 0.47
C GLY A 121 -18.17 8.76 1.06
N VAL A 122 -17.05 9.49 1.18
CA VAL A 122 -15.83 9.00 1.83
C VAL A 122 -15.92 9.19 3.35
N GLY A 123 -16.14 10.44 3.80
CA GLY A 123 -16.19 10.75 5.23
C GLY A 123 -14.93 10.26 5.96
N TYR A 124 -15.11 9.64 7.13
CA TYR A 124 -13.99 9.10 7.93
C TYR A 124 -13.72 7.61 7.71
N ARG A 125 -14.32 6.97 6.68
CA ARG A 125 -14.30 5.51 6.51
C ARG A 125 -12.90 4.91 6.50
N TYR A 126 -11.94 5.57 5.83
CA TYR A 126 -10.56 5.08 5.75
C TYR A 126 -9.81 5.15 7.09
N PHE A 127 -10.28 5.94 8.06
CA PHE A 127 -9.73 5.97 9.40
C PHE A 127 -10.37 4.94 10.35
N GLU A 128 -11.46 4.27 9.97
CA GLU A 128 -12.21 3.39 10.89
C GLU A 128 -11.47 2.10 11.21
N PHE A 129 -10.68 1.59 10.28
CA PHE A 129 -9.95 0.32 10.39
C PHE A 129 -8.43 0.51 10.42
N ASP A 130 -7.95 1.75 10.53
CA ASP A 130 -6.54 2.07 10.55
C ASP A 130 -6.04 2.40 11.96
N ASP A 131 -4.73 2.63 12.10
CA ASP A 131 -4.14 3.09 13.35
C ASP A 131 -4.78 4.41 13.80
N LEU A 132 -5.21 4.46 15.07
CA LEU A 132 -5.89 5.60 15.66
C LEU A 132 -5.08 6.88 15.56
N LYS A 133 -3.74 6.79 15.55
CA LYS A 133 -2.84 7.96 15.48
C LYS A 133 -3.13 8.86 14.28
N TYR A 134 -3.52 8.29 13.13
CA TYR A 134 -3.82 9.07 11.92
C TYR A 134 -5.10 9.89 12.11
N LYS A 135 -6.13 9.28 12.69
CA LYS A 135 -7.42 9.94 12.96
C LYS A 135 -7.27 11.02 14.02
N GLU A 136 -6.50 10.74 15.07
CA GLU A 136 -6.21 11.69 16.15
C GLU A 136 -5.45 12.90 15.63
N PHE A 137 -4.40 12.67 14.82
CA PHE A 137 -3.66 13.75 14.18
C PHE A 137 -4.54 14.62 13.27
N TYR A 138 -5.35 14.00 12.41
CA TYR A 138 -6.23 14.77 11.53
C TYR A 138 -7.20 15.64 12.33
N LYS A 139 -7.77 15.08 13.41
CA LYS A 139 -8.69 15.81 14.29
C LYS A 139 -8.03 16.91 15.11
N SER A 140 -6.75 16.77 15.49
CA SER A 140 -6.05 17.79 16.28
C SER A 140 -5.71 19.06 15.47
N ARG A 141 -5.78 18.99 14.14
CA ARG A 141 -5.49 20.08 13.21
C ARG A 141 -6.74 20.77 12.64
N LYS A 142 -7.92 20.22 12.93
CA LYS A 142 -9.23 20.76 12.52
C LYS A 142 -9.73 21.78 13.53
#